data_AF-A0A094QBP0-F1
#
_entry.id   AF-A0A094QBP0-F1
#
_cell.length_a   1.000
_cell.length_b   1.000
_cell.length_c   1.000
_cell.angle_alpha   90.00
_cell.angle_beta   90.00
_cell.angle_gamma   90.00
#
_symmetry.space_group_name_H-M   'P 1'
#
loop_
_entity.id
_entity.type
_entity.pdbx_description
1 polymer ?
#
loop_
_entity_poly.entity_id
_entity_poly.type
_entity_poly.pdbx_seq_one_letter_code
_entity_poly.pdbx_strand_id
1 'polypeptide(L)'
;MSRKREYNERDRLCVVGDEFECDITNVAHGGVFVARHEGRVVFVSDALPGERVRVRVTEASKSRFWRADTIAVVSPSAHRREHVWPEASVARDPEERPGGAEFGHINLTHQRDLKTTVLHESFERVGKLAL
;
A
#
# COMPACT_ATOMS: atom_id res chain seq x y z
N MET A 1 -23.32 38.55 -6.05
CA MET A 1 -22.14 38.52 -5.15
C MET A 1 -21.62 37.09 -5.06
N SER A 2 -20.59 36.79 -5.86
CA SER A 2 -19.97 35.46 -5.95
C SER A 2 -19.13 35.21 -4.68
N ARG A 3 -19.57 34.27 -3.84
CA ARG A 3 -18.73 33.75 -2.75
C ARG A 3 -17.68 32.86 -3.40
N LYS A 4 -16.46 33.37 -3.55
CA LYS A 4 -15.26 32.55 -3.77
C LYS A 4 -15.22 31.54 -2.63
N ARG A 5 -15.50 30.27 -2.93
CA ARG A 5 -15.19 29.16 -2.01
C ARG A 5 -13.69 29.18 -1.81
N GLU A 6 -13.25 29.44 -0.59
CA GLU A 6 -11.86 29.26 -0.18
C GLU A 6 -11.49 27.80 -0.46
N TYR A 7 -10.47 27.60 -1.30
CA TYR A 7 -9.94 26.29 -1.63
C TYR A 7 -9.16 25.80 -0.40
N ASN A 8 -9.76 24.93 0.38
CA ASN A 8 -9.11 24.27 1.50
C ASN A 8 -8.10 23.28 0.90
N GLU A 9 -6.80 23.43 1.16
CA GLU A 9 -5.77 22.49 0.69
C GLU A 9 -6.07 21.03 1.07
N ARG A 10 -6.86 20.84 2.14
CA ARG A 10 -7.36 19.53 2.62
C ARG A 10 -8.37 18.84 1.70
N ASP A 11 -8.92 19.55 0.71
CA ASP A 11 -9.89 19.04 -0.27
C ASP A 11 -9.26 18.81 -1.64
N ARG A 12 -7.92 18.88 -1.75
CA ARG A 12 -7.24 18.52 -2.99
C ARG A 12 -7.54 17.05 -3.29
N LEU A 13 -8.33 16.81 -4.33
CA LEU A 13 -8.52 15.48 -4.88
C LEU A 13 -7.19 15.03 -5.48
N CYS A 14 -6.63 13.96 -4.92
CA CYS A 14 -5.52 13.25 -5.53
C CYS A 14 -5.91 12.80 -6.94
N VAL A 15 -4.96 12.86 -7.87
CA VAL A 15 -5.09 12.34 -9.23
C VAL A 15 -4.09 11.22 -9.48
N VAL A 16 -4.30 10.45 -10.55
CA VAL A 16 -3.34 9.45 -11.00
C VAL A 16 -2.01 10.14 -11.33
N GLY A 17 -0.91 9.55 -10.87
CA GLY A 17 0.43 10.10 -11.00
C GLY A 17 0.88 10.99 -9.83
N ASP A 18 -0.02 11.40 -8.93
CA ASP A 18 0.40 12.10 -7.72
C ASP A 18 1.29 11.20 -6.86
N GLU A 19 2.31 11.80 -6.26
CA GLU A 19 3.27 11.11 -5.40
C GLU A 19 3.27 11.72 -4.00
N PHE A 20 3.28 10.86 -2.99
CA PHE A 20 3.37 11.27 -1.59
C PHE A 20 4.01 10.18 -0.74
N GLU A 21 4.40 10.54 0.48
CA GLU A 21 4.91 9.60 1.46
C GLU A 21 3.80 9.18 2.43
N CYS A 22 3.78 7.90 2.81
CA CYS A 22 2.83 7.37 3.79
C CYS A 22 3.43 6.25 4.63
N ASP A 23 2.86 6.08 5.82
CA ASP A 23 3.20 4.99 6.73
C ASP A 23 2.29 3.79 6.47
N ILE A 24 2.91 2.63 6.34
CA ILE A 24 2.24 1.37 6.05
C ILE A 24 1.89 0.68 7.36
N THR A 25 0.61 0.37 7.52
CA THR A 25 0.05 -0.02 8.82
C THR A 25 -0.47 -1.46 8.86
N ASN A 26 -0.93 -2.01 7.73
CA ASN A 26 -1.48 -3.36 7.69
C ASN A 26 -1.28 -4.02 6.32
N VAL A 27 -1.52 -5.33 6.25
CA VAL A 27 -1.65 -6.11 5.03
C VAL A 27 -3.13 -6.33 4.70
N ALA A 28 -3.45 -6.46 3.42
CA ALA A 28 -4.78 -6.87 2.96
C ALA A 28 -4.66 -8.09 2.02
N HIS A 29 -5.80 -8.69 1.70
CA HIS A 29 -5.84 -9.77 0.72
C HIS A 29 -5.33 -9.30 -0.66
N GLY A 30 -4.70 -10.20 -1.41
CA GLY A 30 -4.19 -9.90 -2.75
C GLY A 30 -2.77 -9.32 -2.80
N GLY A 31 -2.02 -9.35 -1.68
CA GLY A 31 -0.64 -8.89 -1.65
C GLY A 31 -0.46 -7.38 -1.71
N VAL A 32 -1.48 -6.65 -1.27
CA VAL A 32 -1.44 -5.20 -1.12
C VAL A 32 -1.42 -4.83 0.36
N PHE A 33 -0.90 -3.65 0.64
CA PHE A 33 -0.72 -3.12 1.98
C PHE A 33 -1.57 -1.88 2.18
N VAL A 34 -1.76 -1.49 3.44
CA VAL A 34 -2.72 -0.46 3.82
C VAL A 34 -2.01 0.71 4.46
N ALA A 35 -2.21 1.89 3.87
CA ALA A 35 -1.90 3.17 4.48
C ALA A 35 -3.17 4.00 4.67
N ARG A 36 -3.04 5.12 5.38
CA ARG A 36 -4.04 6.17 5.40
C ARG A 36 -3.41 7.50 5.00
N HIS A 37 -4.06 8.19 4.08
CA HIS A 37 -3.63 9.51 3.62
C HIS A 37 -4.87 10.39 3.46
N GLU A 38 -4.85 11.59 4.06
CA GLU A 38 -5.98 12.54 3.99
C GLU A 38 -7.36 11.92 4.31
N GLY A 39 -7.42 11.06 5.33
CA GLY A 39 -8.67 10.40 5.75
C GLY A 39 -9.15 9.28 4.84
N ARG A 40 -8.41 8.95 3.78
CA ARG A 40 -8.73 7.86 2.84
C ARG A 40 -7.82 6.66 3.07
N VAL A 41 -8.31 5.48 2.74
CA VAL A 41 -7.51 4.25 2.71
C VAL A 41 -6.68 4.26 1.42
N VAL A 42 -5.41 3.89 1.49
CA VAL A 42 -4.59 3.71 0.29
C VAL A 42 -4.10 2.26 0.27
N PHE A 43 -4.45 1.53 -0.79
CA PHE A 43 -3.91 0.21 -1.05
C PHE A 43 -2.60 0.36 -1.81
N VAL A 44 -1.51 -0.12 -1.22
CA VAL A 44 -0.14 0.10 -1.69
C VAL A 44 0.49 -1.24 -2.07
N SER A 45 1.00 -1.36 -3.29
CA SER A 45 1.82 -2.53 -3.70
C SER A 45 3.27 -2.39 -3.23
N ASP A 46 4.00 -3.51 -3.13
CA ASP A 46 5.45 -3.57 -2.87
C ASP A 46 5.94 -2.90 -1.57
N ALA A 47 5.03 -2.77 -0.61
CA ALA A 47 5.23 -2.17 0.72
C ALA A 47 5.27 -3.24 1.83
N LEU A 48 5.46 -2.83 3.09
CA LEU A 48 5.40 -3.71 4.26
C LEU A 48 4.93 -2.96 5.51
N PRO A 49 4.17 -3.56 6.44
CA PRO A 49 3.83 -2.91 7.70
C PRO A 49 5.06 -2.47 8.50
N GLY A 50 4.99 -1.27 9.07
CA GLY A 50 6.11 -0.62 9.76
C GLY A 50 7.05 0.17 8.84
N GLU A 51 6.75 0.25 7.55
CA GLU A 51 7.52 1.06 6.61
C GLU A 51 6.96 2.46 6.43
N ARG A 52 7.87 3.37 6.08
CA ARG A 52 7.52 4.63 5.44
C ARG A 52 7.96 4.56 3.99
N VAL A 53 7.04 4.80 3.07
CA VAL A 53 7.28 4.67 1.63
C VAL A 53 6.84 5.91 0.87
N ARG A 54 7.47 6.18 -0.27
CA ARG A 54 6.96 7.10 -1.29
C ARG A 54 6.19 6.27 -2.31
N VAL A 55 4.96 6.70 -2.60
CA VAL A 55 4.05 6.00 -3.51
C VAL A 55 3.69 6.88 -4.69
N ARG A 56 3.30 6.25 -5.81
CA ARG A 56 2.67 6.90 -6.97
C ARG A 56 1.26 6.36 -7.14
N VAL A 57 0.29 7.26 -7.21
CA VAL A 57 -1.13 6.89 -7.26
C VAL A 57 -1.50 6.37 -8.64
N THR A 58 -2.14 5.20 -8.68
CA THR A 58 -2.56 4.52 -9.91
C THR A 58 -4.07 4.54 -10.11
N GLU A 59 -4.86 4.67 -9.04
CA GLU A 59 -6.31 4.86 -9.13
C GLU A 59 -6.80 5.82 -8.05
N ALA A 60 -7.34 6.96 -8.49
CA ALA A 60 -7.92 7.98 -7.62
C ALA A 60 -9.44 8.19 -7.86
N SER A 61 -10.08 7.35 -8.68
CA SER A 61 -11.48 7.51 -9.07
C SER A 61 -12.49 7.29 -7.93
N LYS A 62 -12.06 6.62 -6.84
CA LYS A 62 -12.92 6.25 -5.71
C LYS A 62 -12.76 7.25 -4.57
N SER A 63 -13.89 7.68 -4.01
CA SER A 63 -13.91 8.71 -2.95
C SER A 63 -13.39 8.21 -1.60
N ARG A 64 -13.46 6.89 -1.34
CA ARG A 64 -13.13 6.29 -0.02
C ARG A 64 -11.73 5.70 0.05
N PHE A 65 -11.16 5.33 -1.09
CA PHE A 65 -9.85 4.70 -1.14
C PHE A 65 -9.13 4.99 -2.46
N TRP A 66 -7.81 4.87 -2.44
CA TRP A 66 -6.96 4.94 -3.62
C TRP A 66 -6.11 3.69 -3.77
N ARG A 67 -5.57 3.48 -4.96
CA ARG A 67 -4.49 2.52 -5.21
C ARG A 67 -3.22 3.26 -5.58
N ALA A 68 -2.10 2.77 -5.12
CA ALA A 68 -0.80 3.35 -5.41
C ALA A 68 0.27 2.26 -5.43
N ASP A 69 1.35 2.50 -6.18
CA ASP A 69 2.51 1.64 -6.19
C ASP A 69 3.66 2.28 -5.40
N THR A 70 4.40 1.46 -4.65
CA THR A 70 5.62 1.95 -4.01
C THR A 70 6.66 2.25 -5.07
N ILE A 71 7.19 3.48 -5.06
CA ILE A 71 8.29 3.90 -5.95
C ILE A 71 9.61 4.08 -5.19
N ALA A 72 9.56 4.25 -3.87
CA ALA A 72 10.75 4.24 -3.03
C ALA A 72 10.40 3.84 -1.58
N VAL A 73 11.32 3.13 -0.94
CA VAL A 73 11.22 2.82 0.50
C VAL A 73 12.07 3.84 1.25
N VAL A 74 11.41 4.69 2.03
CA VAL A 74 12.05 5.79 2.77
C VAL A 74 12.62 5.28 4.08
N SER A 75 11.84 4.48 4.80
CA SER A 75 12.25 3.77 6.00
C SER A 75 11.86 2.30 5.89
N PRO A 76 12.82 1.39 5.68
CA PRO A 76 12.52 -0.02 5.49
C PRO A 76 12.17 -0.70 6.83
N SER A 77 11.32 -1.71 6.75
CA SER A 77 11.05 -2.59 7.87
C SER A 77 12.23 -3.54 8.06
N ALA A 78 12.49 -3.96 9.30
CA ALA A 78 13.49 -5.00 9.60
C ALA A 78 13.18 -6.34 8.89
N HIS A 79 11.94 -6.51 8.42
CA HIS A 79 11.52 -7.70 7.70
C HIS A 79 11.69 -7.63 6.18
N ARG A 80 12.02 -6.44 5.64
CA ARG A 80 12.34 -6.27 4.23
C ARG A 80 13.69 -6.92 3.92
N ARG A 81 13.77 -7.50 2.75
CA ARG A 81 15.00 -8.01 2.12
C ARG A 81 15.06 -7.56 0.68
N GLU A 82 16.19 -7.80 0.03
CA GLU A 82 16.26 -7.71 -1.43
C GLU A 82 15.22 -8.65 -2.06
N HIS A 83 14.58 -8.18 -3.12
CA HIS A 83 13.57 -8.94 -3.83
C HIS A 83 14.23 -10.18 -4.48
N VAL A 84 13.66 -11.38 -4.29
CA VAL A 84 14.20 -12.63 -4.89
C VAL A 84 14.24 -12.64 -6.40
N TRP A 85 13.41 -11.80 -7.01
CA TRP A 85 13.35 -11.61 -8.44
C TRP A 85 13.67 -10.14 -8.73
N PRO A 86 14.92 -9.78 -9.10
CA PRO A 86 15.34 -8.39 -9.23
C PRO A 86 14.46 -7.54 -10.15
N GLU A 87 13.83 -8.15 -11.16
CA GLU A 87 12.89 -7.50 -12.08
C GLU A 87 11.61 -7.01 -11.40
N ALA A 88 11.16 -7.66 -10.33
CA ALA A 88 10.02 -7.24 -9.51
C ALA A 88 10.42 -6.34 -8.33
N SER A 89 11.69 -5.93 -8.25
CA SER A 89 12.16 -5.05 -7.19
C SER A 89 11.58 -3.64 -7.31
N VAL A 90 11.35 -3.00 -6.15
CA VAL A 90 11.01 -1.58 -6.04
C VAL A 90 12.06 -0.65 -6.68
N ALA A 91 13.27 -1.16 -6.96
CA ALA A 91 14.31 -0.44 -7.67
C ALA A 91 13.98 -0.18 -9.16
N ARG A 92 12.96 -0.83 -9.73
CA ARG A 92 12.45 -0.58 -11.08
C ARG A 92 11.17 0.24 -11.04
N ASP A 93 10.84 0.91 -12.13
CA ASP A 93 9.55 1.61 -12.22
C ASP A 93 8.40 0.58 -12.13
N PRO A 94 7.30 0.86 -11.39
CA PRO A 94 6.18 -0.07 -11.27
C PRO A 94 5.65 -0.62 -12.61
N GLU A 95 5.67 0.18 -13.68
CA GLU A 95 5.18 -0.25 -15.01
C GLU A 95 6.06 -1.35 -15.65
N GLU A 96 7.29 -1.52 -15.18
CA GLU A 96 8.24 -2.52 -15.68
C GLU A 96 8.28 -3.80 -14.83
N ARG A 97 7.61 -3.81 -13.66
CA ARG A 97 7.67 -4.93 -12.71
C ARG A 97 6.75 -6.07 -13.15
N PRO A 98 7.23 -7.34 -13.18
CA PRO A 98 6.35 -8.47 -13.39
C PRO A 98 5.49 -8.73 -12.15
N GLY A 99 4.21 -9.06 -12.36
CA GLY A 99 3.30 -9.49 -11.30
C GLY A 99 3.53 -10.95 -10.86
N GLY A 100 2.86 -11.37 -9.78
CA GLY A 100 2.89 -12.73 -9.23
C GLY A 100 3.96 -12.97 -8.16
N ALA A 101 4.69 -11.94 -7.76
CA ALA A 101 5.75 -12.00 -6.77
C ALA A 101 5.59 -10.96 -5.64
N GLU A 102 4.35 -10.61 -5.27
CA GLU A 102 3.99 -9.47 -4.41
C GLU A 102 4.58 -9.53 -2.98
N PHE A 103 5.17 -10.65 -2.57
CA PHE A 103 5.82 -10.83 -1.26
C PHE A 103 7.34 -11.05 -1.38
N GLY A 104 7.92 -10.97 -2.58
CA GLY A 104 9.31 -11.35 -2.83
C GLY A 104 10.33 -10.52 -2.05
N HIS A 105 10.01 -9.27 -1.71
CA HIS A 105 10.79 -8.35 -0.87
C HIS A 105 10.68 -8.61 0.64
N ILE A 106 9.96 -9.63 1.06
CA ILE A 106 9.68 -9.91 2.48
C ILE A 106 10.40 -11.21 2.87
N ASN A 107 11.03 -11.27 4.04
CA ASN A 107 11.61 -12.52 4.53
C ASN A 107 10.52 -13.59 4.74
N LEU A 108 10.85 -14.86 4.51
CA LEU A 108 9.87 -15.95 4.45
C LEU A 108 9.04 -16.12 5.74
N THR A 109 9.67 -15.94 6.91
CA THR A 109 8.96 -16.06 8.20
C THR A 109 7.86 -15.01 8.27
N HIS A 110 8.18 -13.76 7.98
CA HIS A 110 7.21 -12.68 8.03
C HIS A 110 6.15 -12.79 6.92
N GLN A 111 6.47 -13.36 5.75
CA GLN A 111 5.44 -13.67 4.74
C GLN A 111 4.34 -14.58 5.29
N ARG A 112 4.73 -15.60 6.09
CA ARG A 112 3.78 -16.53 6.70
C ARG A 112 2.94 -15.81 7.75
N ASP A 113 3.56 -14.98 8.59
CA ASP A 113 2.85 -14.20 9.61
C ASP A 113 1.78 -13.31 8.97
N LEU A 114 2.12 -12.56 7.93
CA LEU A 114 1.18 -11.67 7.24
C LEU A 114 0.04 -12.44 6.57
N LYS A 115 0.32 -13.59 5.94
CA LYS A 115 -0.72 -14.45 5.36
C LYS A 115 -1.64 -15.03 6.43
N THR A 116 -1.08 -15.43 7.57
CA THR A 116 -1.85 -15.87 8.74
C THR A 116 -2.76 -14.73 9.23
N THR A 117 -2.25 -13.50 9.37
CA THR A 117 -3.08 -12.33 9.73
C THR A 117 -4.26 -12.16 8.78
N VAL A 118 -4.05 -12.22 7.46
CA VAL A 118 -5.14 -12.10 6.47
C VAL A 118 -6.17 -13.23 6.63
N LEU A 119 -5.73 -14.46 6.92
CA LEU A 119 -6.63 -15.58 7.17
C LEU A 119 -7.46 -15.38 8.44
N HIS A 120 -6.84 -15.02 9.57
CA HIS A 120 -7.54 -14.73 10.81
C HIS A 120 -8.58 -13.62 10.62
N GLU A 121 -8.20 -12.48 10.01
CA GLU A 121 -9.15 -11.38 9.75
C GLU A 121 -10.33 -11.84 8.87
N SER A 122 -10.08 -12.74 7.92
CA SER A 122 -11.13 -13.27 7.04
C SER A 122 -12.11 -14.18 7.80
N PHE A 123 -11.59 -15.07 8.66
CA PHE A 123 -12.43 -15.94 9.49
C PHE A 123 -13.27 -15.15 10.49
N GLU A 124 -12.68 -14.14 11.13
CA GLU A 124 -13.40 -13.28 12.07
C GLU A 124 -14.51 -12.46 11.37
N ARG A 125 -14.16 -11.78 10.27
CA ARG A 125 -15.06 -10.81 9.64
C ARG A 125 -16.13 -11.46 8.77
N VAL A 126 -15.76 -12.47 8.00
CA VAL A 126 -16.66 -13.14 7.05
C VAL A 126 -17.22 -14.41 7.67
N GLY A 127 -16.33 -15.27 8.21
CA GLY A 127 -16.72 -16.54 8.82
C GLY A 127 -17.47 -16.41 10.15
N LYS A 128 -17.37 -15.26 10.83
CA LYS A 128 -17.90 -15.02 12.17
C LYS A 128 -17.36 -16.01 13.22
N LEU A 129 -16.11 -16.44 13.03
CA LEU A 129 -15.38 -17.34 13.93
C LEU A 129 -14.24 -16.58 14.59
N ALA A 130 -14.16 -16.60 15.91
CA ALA A 130 -12.99 -16.12 16.64
C ALA A 130 -11.91 -17.21 16.65
N LEU A 131 -10.72 -16.90 16.14
CA LEU A 131 -9.56 -17.81 16.03
C LEU A 131 -8.36 -17.25 16.78
#